data_AF-A0A3D0HM63-F1
#
_entry.id   AF-A0A3D0HM63-F1
#
_cell.length_a   1.000
_cell.length_b   1.000
_cell.length_c   1.000
_cell.angle_alpha   90.00
_cell.angle_beta   90.00
_cell.angle_gamma   90.00
#
_symmetry.space_group_name_H-M   'P 1'
#
loop_
_entity.id
_entity.type
_entity.pdbx_description
1 polymer ?
#
loop_
_entity_poly.entity_id
_entity_poly.type
_entity_poly.pdbx_seq_one_letter_code
_entity_poly.pdbx_strand_id
1 'polypeptide(L)'
;MEKINYDEFKEYVATNIRDFLPEKEKKNVITLRKIRKVNQTMDCLTIKRPGSKIIPNIYLNSLYEQYKDGKGIDEILREIADTWTESISNEICDLLQYENMTPELIKERVYYQLINKGKNRSLLEQVPHRDFCDLAV
;
A
#
# COMPACT_ATOMS: atom_id res chain seq x y z
N MET A 1 8.49 27.73 -7.77
CA MET A 1 9.19 26.91 -6.76
C MET A 1 9.71 25.68 -7.46
N GLU A 2 11.00 25.41 -7.33
CA GLU A 2 11.59 24.17 -7.83
C GLU A 2 11.03 23.01 -7.00
N LYS A 3 10.50 21.99 -7.67
CA LYS A 3 9.93 20.82 -6.99
C LYS A 3 11.06 19.95 -6.47
N ILE A 4 10.92 19.47 -5.25
CA ILE A 4 11.86 18.50 -4.67
C ILE A 4 11.89 17.24 -5.54
N ASN A 5 13.04 16.57 -5.57
CA ASN A 5 13.18 15.34 -6.33
C ASN A 5 12.43 14.17 -5.65
N TYR A 6 12.38 13.02 -6.31
CA TYR A 6 11.58 11.89 -5.81
C TYR A 6 12.08 11.31 -4.48
N ASP A 7 13.40 11.27 -4.25
CA ASP A 7 13.95 10.75 -3.00
C ASP A 7 13.68 11.73 -1.85
N GLU A 8 13.88 13.02 -2.09
CA GLU A 8 13.51 14.09 -1.16
C GLU A 8 12.01 14.07 -0.85
N PHE A 9 11.15 13.83 -1.85
CA PHE A 9 9.71 13.71 -1.66
C PHE A 9 9.34 12.57 -0.71
N LYS A 10 9.94 11.38 -0.89
CA LYS A 10 9.66 10.23 -0.01
C LYS A 10 10.08 10.50 1.42
N GLU A 11 11.26 11.09 1.62
CA GLU A 11 11.77 11.46 2.94
C GLU A 11 10.92 12.55 3.60
N TYR A 12 10.53 13.56 2.83
CA TYR A 12 9.64 14.61 3.29
C TYR A 12 8.29 14.04 3.75
N VAL A 13 7.68 13.17 2.94
CA VAL A 13 6.43 12.52 3.30
C VAL A 13 6.58 11.69 4.58
N ALA A 14 7.61 10.84 4.67
CA ALA A 14 7.82 9.99 5.84
C ALA A 14 8.08 10.78 7.13
N THR A 15 8.74 11.93 7.02
CA THR A 15 9.06 12.80 8.17
C THR A 15 7.84 13.59 8.65
N ASN A 16 7.04 14.15 7.72
CA ASN A 16 5.98 15.09 8.05
C ASN A 16 4.60 14.44 8.23
N ILE A 17 4.38 13.22 7.73
CA ILE A 17 3.06 12.56 7.82
C ILE A 17 2.53 12.44 9.24
N ARG A 18 3.40 12.37 10.25
CA ARG A 18 3.03 12.23 11.66
C ARG A 18 2.13 13.38 12.14
N ASP A 19 2.31 14.58 11.61
CA ASP A 19 1.53 15.76 12.01
C ASP A 19 0.11 15.76 11.43
N PHE A 20 -0.13 14.95 10.40
CA PHE A 20 -1.41 14.80 9.74
C PHE A 20 -2.21 13.61 10.28
N LEU A 21 -1.60 12.76 11.10
CA LEU A 21 -2.27 11.62 11.73
C LEU A 21 -3.06 12.05 12.98
N PRO A 22 -4.18 11.36 13.29
CA PRO A 22 -4.87 11.54 14.55
C PRO A 22 -3.93 11.31 15.76
N GLU A 23 -4.13 12.05 16.84
CA GLU A 23 -3.20 12.06 18.00
C GLU A 23 -2.87 10.66 18.54
N LYS A 24 -3.89 9.79 18.62
CA LYS A 24 -3.75 8.39 19.09
C LYS A 24 -2.86 7.53 18.18
N GLU A 25 -2.70 7.92 16.91
CA GLU A 25 -1.99 7.17 15.87
C GLU A 25 -0.57 7.72 15.62
N LYS A 26 -0.26 8.90 16.14
CA LYS A 26 1.08 9.49 15.97
C LYS A 26 2.17 8.57 16.47
N LYS A 27 1.95 7.77 17.53
CA LYS A 27 2.94 6.82 18.09
C LYS A 27 3.31 5.65 17.17
N ASN A 28 2.63 5.46 16.05
CA ASN A 28 2.84 4.31 15.17
C ASN A 28 4.19 4.38 14.43
N VAL A 29 4.66 3.21 14.01
CA VAL A 29 5.94 3.07 13.29
C VAL A 29 5.71 3.38 11.82
N ILE A 30 6.37 4.43 11.32
CA ILE A 30 6.36 4.82 9.91
C ILE A 30 7.55 4.15 9.22
N THR A 31 7.35 3.53 8.06
CA THR A 31 8.44 2.89 7.31
C THR A 31 8.24 3.05 5.81
N LEU A 32 9.32 3.45 5.13
CA LEU A 32 9.43 3.39 3.68
C LEU A 32 9.89 1.99 3.26
N ARG A 33 9.20 1.36 2.31
CA ARG A 33 9.53 0.03 1.80
C ARG A 33 9.41 -0.01 0.29
N LYS A 34 10.27 -0.79 -0.34
CA LYS A 34 10.16 -1.14 -1.75
C LYS A 34 9.51 -2.51 -1.87
N ILE A 35 8.40 -2.60 -2.58
CA ILE A 35 7.64 -3.85 -2.75
C ILE A 35 7.42 -4.14 -4.23
N ARG A 36 7.25 -5.42 -4.56
CA ARG A 36 6.85 -5.85 -5.89
C ARG A 36 5.33 -5.89 -5.99
N LYS A 37 4.75 -5.14 -6.92
CA LYS A 37 3.33 -5.18 -7.28
C LYS A 37 3.27 -5.48 -8.77
N VAL A 38 2.71 -6.64 -9.15
CA VAL A 38 2.46 -7.11 -10.54
C VAL A 38 3.35 -6.42 -11.58
N ASN A 39 4.43 -7.08 -12.00
CA ASN A 39 5.44 -6.59 -12.96
C ASN A 39 6.12 -5.24 -12.66
N GLN A 40 5.82 -4.58 -11.55
CA GLN A 40 6.42 -3.31 -11.13
C GLN A 40 6.99 -3.36 -9.72
N THR A 41 7.93 -2.46 -9.47
CA THR A 41 8.52 -2.21 -8.16
C THR A 41 8.01 -0.85 -7.69
N MET A 42 7.37 -0.82 -6.51
CA MET A 42 6.74 0.37 -5.95
C MET A 42 7.41 0.75 -4.64
N ASP A 43 7.62 2.05 -4.40
CA ASP A 43 7.95 2.55 -3.08
C ASP A 43 6.66 2.86 -2.32
N CYS A 44 6.58 2.38 -1.09
CA CYS A 44 5.41 2.48 -0.25
C CYS A 44 5.75 3.10 1.09
N LEU A 45 4.86 3.93 1.60
CA LEU A 45 4.79 4.31 2.99
C LEU A 45 3.88 3.32 3.73
N THR A 46 4.31 2.87 4.90
CA THR A 46 3.52 2.03 5.80
C THR A 46 3.49 2.67 7.18
N ILE A 47 2.33 2.62 7.84
CA ILE A 47 2.15 3.07 9.22
C ILE A 47 1.62 1.87 10.01
N LYS A 48 2.47 1.34 10.90
CA LYS A 48 2.19 0.11 11.65
C LYS A 48 1.83 0.43 13.10
N ARG A 49 0.60 0.06 13.48
CA ARG A 49 0.19 -0.04 14.90
C ARG A 49 0.91 -1.20 15.59
N PRO A 50 1.38 -1.03 16.84
CA PRO A 50 1.92 -2.14 17.63
C PRO A 50 0.91 -3.30 17.69
N GLY A 51 1.39 -4.53 17.46
CA GLY A 51 0.54 -5.72 17.44
C GLY A 51 -0.31 -5.92 16.17
N SER A 52 -0.42 -4.92 15.29
CA SER A 52 -1.17 -5.10 14.03
C SER A 52 -0.47 -6.07 13.10
N LYS A 53 -1.26 -7.02 12.58
CA LYS A 53 -0.85 -7.98 11.54
C LYS A 53 -1.16 -7.49 10.13
N ILE A 54 -2.02 -6.49 10.00
CA ILE A 54 -2.44 -5.92 8.71
C ILE A 54 -1.87 -4.52 8.62
N ILE A 55 -1.16 -4.26 7.53
CA ILE A 55 -0.42 -3.02 7.31
C ILE A 55 -0.70 -2.58 5.87
N PRO A 56 -1.53 -1.55 5.67
CA PRO A 56 -1.78 -0.98 4.36
C PRO A 56 -0.49 -0.45 3.71
N ASN A 57 -0.36 -0.65 2.39
CA ASN A 57 0.73 -0.09 1.59
C ASN A 57 0.23 1.14 0.82
N ILE A 58 0.80 2.31 1.11
CA ILE A 58 0.45 3.56 0.43
C ILE A 58 1.53 3.85 -0.62
N TYR A 59 1.17 3.79 -1.89
CA TYR A 59 2.10 3.90 -3.02
C TYR A 59 2.54 5.35 -3.25
N LEU A 60 3.83 5.63 -3.10
CA LEU A 60 4.38 6.98 -3.21
C LEU A 60 4.63 7.41 -4.67
N ASN A 61 4.84 6.45 -5.57
CA ASN A 61 5.10 6.74 -6.98
C ASN A 61 3.97 7.57 -7.61
N SER A 62 2.70 7.15 -7.42
CA SER A 62 1.54 7.87 -7.99
C SER A 62 1.30 9.23 -7.32
N LEU A 63 1.60 9.34 -6.03
CA LEU A 63 1.47 10.60 -5.31
C LEU A 63 2.53 11.62 -5.76
N TYR A 64 3.73 11.15 -6.10
CA TYR A 64 4.77 12.00 -6.66
C TYR A 64 4.41 12.51 -8.07
N GLU A 65 3.75 11.70 -8.90
CA GLU A 65 3.21 12.19 -10.18
C GLU A 65 2.19 13.32 -9.95
N GLN A 66 1.26 13.15 -9.01
CA GLN A 66 0.31 14.21 -8.65
C GLN A 66 1.03 15.48 -8.12
N TYR A 67 2.08 15.32 -7.33
CA TYR A 67 2.92 16.44 -6.88
C TYR A 67 3.55 17.17 -8.07
N LYS A 68 4.10 16.44 -9.06
CA LYS A 68 4.65 16.99 -10.30
C LYS A 68 3.60 17.67 -11.17
N ASP A 69 2.35 17.26 -11.08
CA ASP A 69 1.23 17.87 -11.80
C ASP A 69 0.64 19.10 -11.08
N GLY A 70 1.15 19.43 -9.88
CA GLY A 70 0.83 20.68 -9.18
C GLY A 70 0.06 20.52 -7.88
N LYS A 71 -0.26 19.29 -7.47
CA LYS A 71 -0.88 19.03 -6.17
C LYS A 71 0.03 19.48 -5.04
N GLY A 72 -0.54 20.13 -4.02
CA GLY A 72 0.22 20.62 -2.88
C GLY A 72 0.76 19.48 -2.00
N ILE A 73 1.95 19.66 -1.43
CA ILE A 73 2.55 18.61 -0.58
C ILE A 73 1.71 18.34 0.69
N ASP A 74 1.14 19.38 1.30
CA ASP A 74 0.23 19.25 2.45
C ASP A 74 -1.08 18.53 2.06
N GLU A 75 -1.55 18.71 0.84
CA GLU A 75 -2.73 18.02 0.33
C GLU A 75 -2.45 16.53 0.17
N ILE A 76 -1.26 16.17 -0.34
CA ILE A 76 -0.79 14.78 -0.40
C ILE A 76 -0.68 14.18 1.00
N LEU A 77 -0.13 14.91 1.98
CA LEU A 77 -0.01 14.41 3.36
C LEU A 77 -1.39 14.16 3.99
N ARG A 78 -2.38 15.02 3.74
CA ARG A 78 -3.78 14.78 4.16
C ARG A 78 -4.35 13.54 3.48
N GLU A 79 -4.22 13.42 2.17
CA GLU A 79 -4.70 12.24 1.42
C GLU A 79 -4.10 10.93 1.95
N ILE A 80 -2.81 10.92 2.27
CA ILE A 80 -2.14 9.75 2.87
C ILE A 80 -2.75 9.42 4.23
N ALA A 81 -2.94 10.43 5.10
CA ALA A 81 -3.49 10.24 6.45
C ALA A 81 -4.94 9.77 6.41
N ASP A 82 -5.75 10.32 5.51
CA ASP A 82 -7.16 9.96 5.30
C ASP A 82 -7.26 8.53 4.75
N THR A 83 -6.53 8.22 3.68
CA THR A 83 -6.49 6.88 3.07
C THR A 83 -6.07 5.82 4.10
N TRP A 84 -5.05 6.12 4.90
CA TRP A 84 -4.61 5.20 5.95
C TRP A 84 -5.67 5.02 7.03
N THR A 85 -6.30 6.11 7.48
CA THR A 85 -7.34 6.08 8.52
C THR A 85 -8.57 5.31 8.07
N GLU A 86 -9.01 5.49 6.82
CA GLU A 86 -10.10 4.72 6.22
C GLU A 86 -9.74 3.23 6.12
N SER A 87 -8.52 2.92 5.69
CA SER A 87 -8.10 1.53 5.48
C SER A 87 -8.08 0.70 6.77
N ILE A 88 -7.80 1.32 7.92
CA ILE A 88 -7.77 0.66 9.23
C ILE A 88 -9.11 0.71 9.97
N SER A 89 -10.04 1.57 9.55
CA SER A 89 -11.43 1.55 10.04
C SER A 89 -12.32 0.53 9.34
N ASN A 90 -11.85 -0.02 8.22
CA ASN A 90 -12.60 -1.03 7.48
C ASN A 90 -12.72 -2.33 8.29
N GLU A 91 -13.95 -2.84 8.40
CA GLU A 91 -14.30 -4.09 9.09
C GLU A 91 -13.47 -5.30 8.65
N ILE A 92 -12.94 -5.29 7.41
CA ILE A 92 -12.03 -6.32 6.90
C ILE A 92 -10.75 -6.42 7.78
N CYS A 93 -10.22 -5.30 8.25
CA CYS A 93 -9.06 -5.31 9.14
C CYS A 93 -9.37 -5.95 10.50
N ASP A 94 -10.61 -5.82 10.97
CA ASP A 94 -11.08 -6.44 12.22
C ASP A 94 -11.39 -7.93 12.05
N LEU A 95 -11.97 -8.32 10.91
CA LEU A 95 -12.31 -9.71 10.57
C LEU A 95 -11.07 -10.58 10.31
N LEU A 96 -10.00 -9.99 9.76
CA LEU A 96 -8.76 -10.70 9.43
C LEU A 96 -7.79 -10.79 10.62
N GLN A 97 -8.24 -10.47 11.84
CA GLN A 97 -7.54 -10.90 13.05
C GLN A 97 -7.56 -12.44 13.07
N TYR A 98 -6.36 -13.03 13.13
CA TYR A 98 -6.06 -14.43 12.81
C TYR A 98 -6.96 -15.49 13.49
N GLU A 99 -7.61 -15.14 14.61
CA GLU A 99 -8.50 -16.03 15.36
C GLU A 99 -9.79 -16.38 14.61
N ASN A 100 -10.21 -15.55 13.63
CA ASN A 100 -11.45 -15.73 12.87
C ASN A 100 -11.24 -16.18 11.40
N MET A 101 -10.01 -16.43 10.97
CA MET A 101 -9.71 -16.78 9.57
C MET A 101 -9.88 -18.28 9.29
N THR A 102 -11.12 -18.72 9.04
CA THR A 102 -11.38 -20.09 8.55
C THR A 102 -11.23 -20.19 7.03
N PRO A 103 -10.87 -21.37 6.47
CA PRO A 103 -10.80 -21.57 5.02
C PRO A 103 -12.10 -21.22 4.29
N GLU A 104 -13.25 -21.45 4.91
CA GLU A 104 -14.58 -21.16 4.37
C GLU A 104 -14.79 -19.64 4.23
N LEU A 105 -14.48 -18.87 5.28
CA LEU A 105 -14.60 -17.42 5.28
C LEU A 105 -13.70 -16.77 4.22
N ILE A 106 -12.49 -17.31 4.05
CA ILE A 106 -11.50 -16.85 3.08
C ILE A 106 -11.99 -17.14 1.66
N LYS A 107 -12.46 -18.35 1.37
CA LYS A 107 -12.91 -18.74 0.01
C LYS A 107 -14.02 -17.84 -0.52
N GLU A 108 -14.90 -17.34 0.33
CA GLU A 108 -15.98 -16.41 -0.07
C GLU A 108 -15.48 -14.98 -0.37
N ARG A 109 -14.30 -14.60 0.11
CA ARG A 109 -13.76 -13.23 0.05
C ARG A 109 -12.51 -13.08 -0.82
N VAL A 110 -11.96 -14.19 -1.31
CA VAL A 110 -10.85 -14.18 -2.27
C VAL A 110 -11.39 -13.90 -3.66
N TYR A 111 -10.90 -12.81 -4.27
CA TYR A 111 -11.11 -12.53 -5.67
C TYR A 111 -9.81 -12.78 -6.44
N TYR A 112 -9.96 -13.26 -7.67
CA TYR A 112 -8.84 -13.57 -8.55
C TYR A 112 -8.61 -12.42 -9.53
N GLN A 113 -7.36 -12.11 -9.81
CA GLN A 113 -6.99 -11.09 -10.79
C GLN A 113 -6.12 -11.71 -11.88
N LEU A 114 -6.53 -11.52 -13.14
CA LEU A 114 -5.71 -11.91 -14.28
C LEU A 114 -4.54 -10.94 -14.45
N ILE A 115 -3.34 -11.49 -14.62
CA ILE A 115 -2.12 -10.74 -14.90
C ILE A 115 -1.46 -11.23 -16.17
N ASN A 116 -0.80 -10.35 -16.92
CA ASN A 116 -0.10 -10.77 -18.14
C ASN A 116 1.02 -11.77 -17.81
N LYS A 117 0.98 -12.96 -18.42
CA LYS A 117 1.92 -14.06 -18.14
C LYS A 117 3.35 -13.68 -18.49
N GLY A 118 3.55 -13.10 -19.67
CA GLY A 118 4.87 -12.71 -20.17
C GLY A 118 5.56 -11.67 -19.30
N LYS A 119 4.83 -10.63 -18.87
CA LYS A 119 5.34 -9.55 -18.02
C LYS A 119 5.56 -9.97 -16.56
N ASN A 120 4.97 -11.09 -16.12
CA ASN A 120 5.02 -11.54 -14.73
C ASN A 120 5.78 -12.85 -14.51
N ARG A 121 6.59 -13.32 -15.47
CA ARG A 121 7.32 -14.61 -15.38
C ARG A 121 8.01 -14.83 -14.02
N SER A 122 8.83 -13.88 -13.57
CA SER A 122 9.56 -14.03 -12.30
C SER A 122 8.66 -14.01 -11.05
N LEU A 123 7.39 -13.57 -11.16
CA LEU A 123 6.40 -13.67 -10.06
C LEU A 123 5.76 -15.06 -10.10
N LEU A 124 5.32 -15.46 -11.28
CA LEU A 124 4.65 -16.73 -11.54
C LEU A 124 5.54 -17.96 -11.23
N GLU A 125 6.87 -17.84 -11.35
CA GLU A 125 7.83 -18.86 -10.89
C GLU A 125 7.80 -19.11 -9.37
N GLN A 126 7.30 -18.16 -8.58
CA GLN A 126 7.36 -18.18 -7.11
C GLN A 126 5.99 -18.40 -6.45
N VAL A 127 4.90 -18.39 -7.22
CA VAL A 127 3.53 -18.48 -6.69
C VAL A 127 2.70 -19.53 -7.44
N PRO A 128 1.77 -20.23 -6.77
CA PRO A 128 0.79 -21.06 -7.46
C PRO A 128 -0.02 -20.22 -8.43
N HIS A 129 -0.17 -20.71 -9.67
CA HIS A 129 -0.95 -20.05 -10.70
C HIS A 129 -1.44 -21.05 -11.74
N ARG A 130 -2.42 -20.63 -12.54
CA ARG A 130 -2.90 -21.32 -13.74
C ARG A 130 -2.76 -20.39 -14.95
N ASP A 131 -2.34 -20.96 -16.07
CA ASP A 131 -2.34 -20.27 -17.34
C ASP A 131 -3.75 -20.05 -17.89
N PHE A 132 -3.96 -18.87 -18.46
CA PHE A 132 -5.17 -18.51 -19.19
C PHE A 132 -4.78 -17.71 -20.44
N CYS A 133 -4.55 -18.42 -21.55
CA CYS A 133 -4.00 -17.84 -22.78
C CYS A 133 -2.66 -17.12 -22.53
N ASP A 134 -2.58 -15.82 -22.81
CA ASP A 134 -1.43 -14.94 -22.55
C ASP A 134 -1.46 -14.30 -21.14
N LEU A 135 -2.44 -14.67 -20.32
CA LEU A 135 -2.62 -14.26 -18.93
C LEU A 135 -2.38 -15.43 -17.96
N ALA A 136 -2.35 -15.13 -16.67
CA ALA A 136 -2.29 -16.09 -15.57
C ALA A 136 -3.18 -15.62 -14.41
N VAL A 137 -3.68 -16.59 -13.63
CA VAL A 137 -4.52 -16.39 -12.44
C VAL A 137 -4.00 -17.20 -11.26
#